data_AF-A0A8R1IG88-F1
#
_entry.id   AF-A0A8R1IG88-F1
#
_cell.length_a   1.000
_cell.length_b   1.000
_cell.length_c   1.000
_cell.angle_alpha   90.00
_cell.angle_beta   90.00
_cell.angle_gamma   90.00
#
_symmetry.space_group_name_H-M   'P 1'
#
loop_
_entity.id
_entity.type
_entity.pdbx_description
1 polymer ?
#
loop_
_entity_poly.entity_id
_entity_poly.type
_entity_poly.pdbx_seq_one_letter_code
_entity_poly.pdbx_strand_id
1 'polypeptide(L)' 'ELERRLKGVRASNANQKFAQLEAAWKSISMTVVQTILDSMPRRCQAVIDAKGYPTKY' A
#
# COMPACT_ATOMS: atom_id res chain seq x y z
N GLU A 1 -0.50 0.84 -2.41
CA GLU A 1 -1.94 0.78 -2.78
C GLU A 1 -2.60 2.16 -2.74
N LEU A 2 -2.61 2.86 -1.60
CA LEU A 2 -3.22 4.19 -1.50
C LEU A 2 -2.61 5.20 -2.49
N GLU A 3 -1.28 5.26 -2.55
CA GLU A 3 -0.56 6.08 -3.54
C GLU A 3 -0.88 5.67 -4.98
N ARG A 4 -1.02 4.37 -5.25
CA ARG A 4 -1.39 3.84 -6.57
C ARG A 4 -2.77 4.36 -6.99
N ARG A 5 -3.74 4.38 -6.08
CA ARG A 5 -5.11 4.90 -6.33
C ARG A 5 -5.14 6.41 -6.55
N LEU A 6 -4.25 7.14 -5.90
CA LEU A 6 -4.15 8.60 -6.02
C LEU A 6 -3.14 9.06 -7.06
N LYS A 7 -2.54 8.13 -7.82
CA LYS A 7 -1.56 8.47 -8.85
C LYS A 7 -2.22 9.33 -9.92
N GLY A 8 -1.71 10.54 -10.11
CA GLY A 8 -2.24 11.51 -11.07
C GLY A 8 -3.41 12.36 -10.56
N VAL A 9 -3.95 12.08 -9.37
CA VAL A 9 -4.98 12.93 -8.74
C VAL A 9 -4.31 14.17 -8.14
N ARG A 10 -4.64 15.33 -8.70
CA ARG A 10 -4.15 16.63 -8.22
C ARG A 10 -5.05 17.16 -7.10
N ALA A 11 -4.43 17.83 -6.15
CA ALA A 11 -5.10 18.64 -5.14
C ALA A 11 -4.53 20.04 -5.20
N SER A 12 -5.41 21.04 -5.10
CA SER A 12 -5.04 22.46 -5.16
C SER A 12 -4.68 23.03 -3.78
N ASN A 13 -5.00 22.32 -2.70
CA ASN A 13 -4.65 22.68 -1.33
C ASN A 13 -4.58 21.45 -0.42
N ALA A 14 -4.07 21.64 0.80
CA ALA A 14 -3.89 20.58 1.78
C ALA A 14 -5.22 19.91 2.20
N ASN A 15 -6.29 20.69 2.37
CA ASN A 15 -7.59 20.16 2.78
C ASN A 15 -8.17 19.22 1.72
N GLN A 16 -8.06 19.61 0.44
CA GLN A 16 -8.46 18.77 -0.67
C GLN A 16 -7.58 17.51 -0.76
N LYS A 17 -6.28 17.61 -0.52
CA LYS A 17 -5.38 16.45 -0.51
C LYS A 17 -5.76 15.47 0.60
N PHE A 18 -6.08 15.98 1.79
CA PHE A 18 -6.51 15.15 2.91
C PHE A 18 -7.85 14.46 2.65
N ALA A 19 -8.85 15.20 2.15
CA ALA A 19 -10.14 14.62 1.80
C ALA A 19 -10.02 13.52 0.74
N GLN A 20 -9.15 13.70 -0.26
CA GLN A 20 -8.85 12.67 -1.27
C GLN A 20 -8.19 11.42 -0.63
N LEU A 21 -7.24 11.61 0.28
CA LEU A 21 -6.58 10.52 1.00
C LEU A 21 -7.58 9.74 1.87
N GLU A 22 -8.42 10.44 2.62
CA GLU A 22 -9.42 9.83 3.48
C GLU A 22 -10.46 9.04 2.67
N ALA A 23 -10.99 9.61 1.58
CA ALA A 23 -11.95 8.93 0.72
C ALA A 23 -11.32 7.70 0.05
N ALA A 24 -10.11 7.83 -0.48
CA ALA A 24 -9.40 6.71 -1.09
C ALA A 24 -9.09 5.61 -0.06
N TRP A 25 -8.70 5.97 1.16
CA TRP A 25 -8.46 5.03 2.25
C TRP A 25 -9.71 4.24 2.61
N LYS A 26 -10.84 4.92 2.83
CA LYS A 26 -12.14 4.29 3.14
C LYS A 26 -12.63 3.37 2.01
N SER A 27 -12.22 3.63 0.77
CA SER A 27 -12.57 2.79 -0.40
C SER A 27 -11.72 1.52 -0.55
N ILE A 28 -10.68 1.33 0.26
CA ILE A 28 -9.85 0.12 0.20
C ILE A 28 -10.65 -1.03 0.78
N SER A 29 -10.96 -2.02 -0.07
CA SER A 29 -11.62 -3.26 0.38
C SER A 29 -10.72 -4.02 1.35
N MET A 30 -11.32 -4.60 2.39
CA MET A 30 -10.65 -5.49 3.33
C MET A 30 -9.96 -6.68 2.65
N THR A 31 -10.43 -7.11 1.48
CA THR A 31 -9.76 -8.16 0.70
C THR A 31 -8.32 -7.78 0.33
N VAL A 32 -8.05 -6.50 0.05
CA VAL A 32 -6.69 -6.02 -0.26
C VAL A 32 -5.80 -6.12 0.98
N VAL A 33 -6.34 -5.75 2.15
CA VAL A 33 -5.63 -5.87 3.43
C VAL A 33 -5.31 -7.32 3.72
N GLN A 34 -6.29 -8.22 3.57
CA GLN A 34 -6.11 -9.66 3.77
C GLN A 34 -5.04 -10.22 2.84
N THR A 35 -5.07 -9.86 1.55
CA THR A 35 -4.07 -10.30 0.56
C THR A 35 -2.65 -9.87 0.95
N ILE A 36 -2.48 -8.68 1.52
CA ILE A 36 -1.18 -8.20 2.01
C ILE A 36 -0.72 -9.04 3.20
N LEU A 37 -1.60 -9.30 4.17
CA LEU A 37 -1.29 -10.14 5.33
C LEU A 37 -0.91 -11.56 4.92
N ASP A 38 -1.68 -12.17 4.02
CA ASP A 38 -1.43 -13.52 3.49
C ASP A 38 -0.11 -13.60 2.72
N SER A 39 0.39 -12.47 2.20
CA SER A 39 1.68 -12.40 1.52
C SER A 39 2.88 -12.33 2.48
N MET A 40 2.69 -11.97 3.75
CA MET A 40 3.79 -11.72 4.69
C MET A 40 4.72 -12.92 4.88
N PRO A 41 4.25 -14.17 5.04
CA PRO A 41 5.15 -15.33 5.16
C PRO A 41 6.11 -15.46 3.95
N ARG A 42 5.62 -15.17 2.73
CA ARG A 42 6.43 -15.20 1.51
C ARG A 42 7.46 -14.07 1.46
N ARG A 43 7.14 -12.88 1.99
CA ARG A 43 8.09 -11.76 2.09
C ARG A 43 9.18 -12.07 3.10
N CYS A 44 8.83 -12.65 4.25
CA CYS A 44 9.79 -13.10 5.25
C CYS A 44 10.71 -14.17 4.68
N GLN A 45 10.15 -15.17 3.97
CA GLN A 45 10.96 -16.21 3.32
C GLN A 45 11.93 -15.62 2.29
N ALA A 46 11.49 -14.65 1.49
CA ALA A 46 12.37 -13.98 0.52
C ALA A 46 13.56 -13.28 1.18
N VAL A 47 13.38 -12.68 2.37
CA VAL A 47 14.48 -12.07 3.13
C VAL A 47 15.42 -13.13 3.70
N ILE A 48 14.88 -14.26 4.17
CA ILE A 48 15.68 -15.40 4.63
C ILE A 48 16.55 -15.94 3.49
N ASP A 49 15.95 -16.19 2.32
CA ASP A 49 16.66 -16.68 1.13
C ASP A 49 17.71 -15.68 0.66
N ALA A 50 17.41 -14.38 0.77
CA ALA A 50 18.33 -13.29 0.50
C ALA A 50 19.34 -13.06 1.64
N LYS A 51 19.42 -13.91 2.67
CA LYS A 51 20.36 -13.76 3.81
C LYS A 51 20.30 -12.38 4.48
N GLY A 52 19.10 -11.81 4.57
CA GLY A 52 18.86 -10.49 5.15
C GLY A 52 19.06 -9.31 4.18
N TYR A 53 19.47 -9.54 2.93
CA TYR A 53 19.57 -8.48 1.92
C TYR A 53 18.18 -8.03 1.42
N PRO A 54 18.07 -6.81 0.85
CA PRO A 54 16.83 -6.30 0.28
C PRO A 54 16.22 -7.24 -0.76
N THR A 55 14.89 -7.28 -0.79
CA THR A 55 14.12 -8.08 -1.77
C THR A 55 13.25 -7.17 -2.64
N LYS A 56 12.57 -7.74 -3.64
CA LYS A 56 11.67 -7.00 -4.54
C LYS A 56 10.40 -6.42 -3.89
N TYR A 57 10.12 -6.81 -2.64
CA TYR A 57 8.89 -6.46 -1.93
C TYR A 57 9.03 -5.20 -1.09
#